data_AF-A0A6A7AXH8-F1
#
_entry.id   AF-A0A6A7AXH8-F1
#
_cell.length_a   1.000
_cell.length_b   1.000
_cell.length_c   1.000
_cell.angle_alpha   90.00
_cell.angle_beta   90.00
_cell.angle_gamma   90.00
#
_symmetry.space_group_name_H-M   'P 1'
#
loop_
_entity.id
_entity.type
_entity.pdbx_description
1 polymer ?
#
loop_
_entity_poly.entity_id
_entity_poly.type
_entity_poly.pdbx_seq_one_letter_code
_entity_poly.pdbx_strand_id
1 'polypeptide(L)'
;MPWYTNAKIIYPATLNLLTIGGSTLYLRSRIAYNLEEQEARLDEIEGTLRGHMGLIEDALDRIEGKTNMNNQEELYGKRGRYENKVEDKR
;
A
#
# COMPACT_ATOMS: atom_id res chain seq x y z
N MET A 1 -41.54 -20.24 -27.50
CA MET A 1 -40.18 -20.80 -27.66
C MET A 1 -39.26 -20.17 -26.63
N PRO A 2 -38.42 -20.93 -25.92
CA PRO A 2 -37.46 -20.38 -24.98
C PRO A 2 -36.37 -19.55 -25.69
N TRP A 3 -36.21 -18.30 -25.29
CA TRP A 3 -35.30 -17.32 -25.92
C TRP A 3 -33.81 -17.73 -25.87
N TYR A 4 -33.41 -18.58 -24.92
CA TYR A 4 -32.04 -19.07 -24.73
C TYR A 4 -31.57 -20.10 -25.76
N THR A 5 -32.42 -20.51 -26.70
CA THR A 5 -32.04 -21.41 -27.81
C THR A 5 -31.68 -20.65 -29.10
N ASN A 6 -31.85 -19.33 -29.12
CA ASN A 6 -31.50 -18.51 -30.28
C ASN A 6 -29.98 -18.26 -30.34
N ALA A 7 -29.31 -18.97 -31.25
CA ALA A 7 -27.87 -18.83 -31.48
C ALA A 7 -27.43 -17.37 -31.73
N LYS A 8 -28.27 -16.57 -32.39
CA LYS A 8 -28.04 -15.13 -32.63
C LYS A 8 -27.91 -14.30 -31.35
N ILE A 9 -28.42 -14.77 -30.23
CA ILE A 9 -28.35 -14.11 -28.91
C ILE A 9 -27.18 -14.69 -28.08
N ILE A 10 -26.95 -15.99 -28.17
CA ILE A 10 -25.91 -16.69 -27.38
C ILE A 10 -24.50 -16.26 -27.79
N TYR A 11 -24.20 -16.15 -29.09
CA TYR A 11 -22.87 -15.76 -29.57
C TYR A 11 -22.42 -14.37 -29.08
N PRO A 12 -23.20 -13.29 -29.26
CA PRO A 12 -22.79 -11.98 -28.76
C PRO A 12 -22.75 -11.94 -27.23
N ALA A 13 -23.67 -12.63 -26.54
CA ALA A 13 -23.68 -12.67 -25.07
C ALA A 13 -22.44 -13.36 -24.49
N THR A 14 -22.03 -14.50 -25.07
CA THR A 14 -20.81 -15.22 -24.65
C THR A 14 -19.55 -14.42 -24.96
N LEU A 15 -19.47 -13.78 -26.12
CA LEU A 15 -18.34 -12.91 -26.47
C LEU A 15 -18.23 -11.70 -25.52
N ASN A 16 -19.35 -11.06 -25.17
CA ASN A 16 -19.38 -9.98 -24.20
C ASN A 16 -18.93 -10.45 -22.81
N LEU A 17 -19.41 -11.61 -22.36
CA LEU A 17 -19.00 -12.18 -21.07
C LEU A 17 -17.50 -12.50 -21.04
N LEU A 18 -16.95 -13.06 -22.12
CA LEU A 18 -15.51 -13.30 -22.23
C LEU A 18 -14.71 -12.00 -22.25
N THR A 19 -15.21 -10.97 -22.93
CA THR A 19 -14.55 -9.67 -23.01
C THR A 19 -14.55 -8.96 -21.64
N ILE A 20 -15.69 -8.97 -20.95
CA ILE A 20 -15.81 -8.40 -19.60
C ILE A 20 -14.97 -9.20 -18.61
N GLY A 21 -15.01 -10.53 -18.66
CA GLY A 21 -14.22 -11.40 -17.80
C GLY A 21 -12.72 -11.21 -18.02
N GLY A 22 -12.28 -11.20 -19.28
CA GLY A 22 -10.88 -10.99 -19.65
C GLY A 22 -10.36 -9.61 -19.24
N SER A 23 -11.13 -8.54 -19.51
CA SER A 23 -10.77 -7.18 -19.08
C SER A 23 -10.73 -7.05 -17.56
N THR A 24 -11.64 -7.70 -16.83
CA THR A 24 -11.66 -7.70 -15.36
C THR A 24 -10.39 -8.33 -14.79
N LEU A 25 -9.97 -9.49 -15.32
CA LEU A 25 -8.73 -10.15 -14.87
C LEU A 25 -7.48 -9.31 -15.21
N TYR A 26 -7.45 -8.71 -16.39
CA TYR A 26 -6.37 -7.80 -16.77
C TYR A 26 -6.30 -6.58 -15.85
N LEU A 27 -7.42 -5.89 -15.59
CA LEU A 27 -7.46 -4.76 -14.67
C LEU A 27 -7.03 -5.16 -13.26
N ARG A 28 -7.47 -6.32 -12.78
CA ARG A 28 -7.07 -6.83 -11.46
C ARG A 28 -5.55 -6.96 -11.33
N SER A 29 -4.89 -7.52 -12.34
CA SER A 29 -3.42 -7.63 -12.33
C SER A 29 -2.73 -6.26 -12.31
N ARG A 30 -3.25 -5.29 -13.07
CA ARG A 30 -2.72 -3.93 -13.15
C ARG A 30 -2.85 -3.19 -11.81
N ILE A 31 -4.01 -3.34 -11.16
CA ILE A 31 -4.28 -2.72 -9.86
C ILE A 31 -3.36 -3.29 -8.79
N ALA A 32 -3.18 -4.62 -8.76
CA ALA A 32 -2.27 -5.25 -7.81
C ALA A 32 -0.83 -4.74 -7.95
N TYR A 33 -0.32 -4.70 -9.19
CA TYR A 33 1.02 -4.16 -9.47
C TYR A 33 1.16 -2.69 -9.08
N ASN A 34 0.18 -1.86 -9.43
CA ASN A 34 0.21 -0.44 -9.10
C ASN A 34 0.16 -0.20 -7.59
N LEU A 35 -0.57 -1.02 -6.84
CA LEU A 35 -0.62 -0.94 -5.38
C LEU A 35 0.75 -1.28 -4.77
N GLU A 36 1.38 -2.36 -5.22
CA GLU A 36 2.71 -2.77 -4.76
C GLU A 36 3.76 -1.67 -5.01
N GLU A 37 3.76 -1.10 -6.22
CA GLU A 37 4.64 0.03 -6.57
C GLU A 37 4.36 1.28 -5.73
N GLN A 38 3.09 1.56 -5.41
CA GLN A 38 2.72 2.70 -4.56
C GLN A 38 3.12 2.48 -3.11
N GLU A 39 2.97 1.26 -2.58
CA GLU A 39 3.43 0.90 -1.25
C GLU A 39 4.94 1.08 -1.15
N ALA A 40 5.71 0.60 -2.14
CA ALA A 40 7.17 0.80 -2.18
C ALA A 40 7.55 2.29 -2.19
N ARG A 41 6.89 3.11 -3.02
CA ARG A 41 7.13 4.57 -3.06
C ARG A 41 6.75 5.26 -1.77
N LEU A 42 5.66 4.84 -1.13
CA LEU A 42 5.23 5.41 0.15
C LEU A 42 6.21 5.05 1.26
N ASP A 43 6.75 3.84 1.27
CA ASP A 43 7.79 3.43 2.23
C ASP A 43 9.08 4.26 2.07
N GLU A 44 9.54 4.49 0.83
CA GLU A 44 10.67 5.38 0.56
C GLU A 44 10.41 6.82 1.05
N ILE A 45 9.20 7.34 0.81
CA ILE A 45 8.79 8.67 1.27
C ILE A 45 8.71 8.71 2.80
N GLU A 46 8.14 7.69 3.44
CA GLU A 46 8.05 7.60 4.90
C GLU A 46 9.44 7.55 5.53
N GLY A 47 10.36 6.74 4.99
CA GLY A 47 11.75 6.70 5.42
C GLY A 47 12.43 8.07 5.32
N THR A 48 12.21 8.78 4.21
CA THR A 48 12.73 10.13 4.00
C THR A 48 12.13 11.14 4.98
N LEU A 49 10.82 11.08 5.22
CA LEU A 49 10.10 11.99 6.10
C LEU A 49 10.49 11.77 7.56
N ARG A 50 10.74 10.50 7.95
CA ARG A 50 11.30 10.13 9.25
C ARG A 50 12.72 10.66 9.44
N GLY A 51 13.56 10.60 8.42
CA GLY A 51 14.89 11.21 8.44
C GLY A 51 14.83 12.73 8.67
N HIS A 52 13.96 13.44 7.97
CA HIS A 52 13.76 14.88 8.18
C HIS A 52 13.21 15.21 9.57
N MET A 53 12.29 14.41 10.10
CA MET A 53 11.76 14.60 11.46
C MET A 53 12.88 14.49 12.50
N GLY A 54 13.79 13.52 12.35
CA GLY A 54 14.96 13.40 13.23
C GLY A 54 15.88 14.62 13.21
N LEU A 55 16.08 15.24 12.04
CA LEU A 55 16.88 16.48 11.93
C LEU A 55 16.20 17.69 12.59
N ILE A 56 14.87 17.80 12.43
CA ILE A 56 14.08 18.87 13.05
C ILE A 56 14.09 18.69 14.57
N GLU A 57 13.96 17.47 15.07
CA GLU A 57 14.03 17.16 16.49
C GLU A 57 15.43 17.45 17.06
N ASP A 58 16.54 17.07 16.39
CA ASP A 58 17.91 17.44 16.85
C ASP A 58 18.09 18.97 16.89
N ALA A 59 17.54 19.68 15.89
CA ALA A 59 17.58 21.14 15.89
C ALA A 59 16.76 21.75 17.06
N LEU A 60 15.59 21.18 17.37
CA LEU A 60 14.77 21.59 18.51
C LEU A 60 15.48 21.33 19.84
N ASP A 61 16.08 20.16 20.05
CA ASP A 61 16.83 19.81 21.26
C ASP A 61 18.01 20.77 21.49
N ARG A 62 18.72 21.15 20.42
CA ARG A 62 19.79 22.16 20.48
C ARG A 62 19.29 23.55 20.83
N ILE A 63 18.11 23.94 20.35
CA ILE A 63 17.49 25.24 20.65
C ILE A 63 16.96 25.28 22.09
N GLU A 64 16.33 24.20 22.56
CA GLU A 64 15.73 24.14 23.90
C GLU A 64 16.76 23.87 25.01
N GLY A 65 17.97 23.42 24.67
CA GLY A 65 19.06 23.17 25.62
C GLY A 65 18.76 22.03 26.61
N LYS A 66 17.73 21.22 26.36
CA LYS A 66 17.33 20.06 27.16
C LYS A 66 17.65 18.78 26.40
N THR A 67 18.69 18.07 26.82
CA THR A 67 19.00 16.71 26.36
C THR A 67 17.91 15.72 26.84
N ASN A 68 16.83 15.56 26.08
CA ASN A 68 15.82 14.52 26.29
C ASN A 68 16.15 13.23 25.50
N MET A 69 17.44 12.89 25.37
CA MET A 69 17.94 11.73 24.61
C MET A 69 17.33 10.38 25.07
N ASN A 70 16.81 10.27 26.30
CA ASN A 70 16.27 9.01 26.83
C ASN A 70 14.84 8.68 26.37
N ASN A 71 14.01 9.65 25.97
CA ASN A 71 12.65 9.36 25.51
C ASN A 71 12.60 8.97 24.01
N GLN A 72 13.69 9.22 23.29
CA GLN A 72 13.79 9.14 21.83
C GLN A 72 13.86 7.69 21.32
N GLU A 73 14.74 6.88 21.93
CA GLU A 73 14.87 5.45 21.62
C GLU A 73 13.63 4.66 22.06
N GLU A 74 12.96 5.13 23.12
CA GLU A 74 11.75 4.51 23.65
C GLU A 74 10.52 4.76 22.75
N LEU A 75 10.30 5.99 22.27
CA LEU A 75 9.14 6.33 21.43
C LEU A 75 9.25 5.78 20.00
N TYR A 76 10.43 5.85 19.38
CA TYR A 76 10.63 5.36 18.01
C TYR A 76 11.00 3.87 17.95
N GLY A 77 11.76 3.37 18.91
CA GLY A 77 12.09 1.94 19.02
C GLY A 77 10.89 1.08 19.42
N LYS A 78 9.90 1.62 20.12
CA LYS A 78 8.61 0.93 20.33
C LYS A 78 7.84 0.78 19.01
N ARG A 79 7.73 1.84 18.18
CA ARG A 79 7.01 1.77 16.88
C ARG A 79 7.62 0.75 15.91
N GLY A 80 8.94 0.76 15.72
CA GLY A 80 9.62 -0.24 14.89
C GLY A 80 9.46 -1.68 15.41
N ARG A 81 9.34 -1.88 16.73
CA ARG A 81 9.06 -3.21 17.31
C ARG A 81 7.60 -3.66 17.14
N TYR A 82 6.64 -2.74 17.03
CA TYR A 82 5.26 -3.10 16.71
C TYR A 82 5.12 -3.52 15.24
N GLU A 83 5.85 -2.87 14.34
CA GLU A 83 5.90 -3.19 12.90
C GLU A 83 6.45 -4.61 12.64
N ASN A 84 7.59 -4.94 13.23
CA ASN A 84 8.18 -6.30 13.17
C ASN A 84 7.26 -7.39 13.77
N LYS A 85 6.44 -7.06 14.78
CA LYS A 85 5.48 -8.02 15.37
C LYS A 85 4.21 -8.21 14.53
N VAL A 86 3.91 -7.28 13.63
CA VAL A 86 2.77 -7.38 12.71
C VAL A 86 3.16 -8.16 11.46
N GLU A 87 4.40 -8.01 10.98
CA GLU A 87 4.97 -8.87 9.92
C GLU A 87 5.10 -10.33 10.34
N ASP A 88 5.62 -10.62 11.56
CA ASP A 88 5.80 -12.00 12.07
C ASP A 88 4.48 -12.78 12.29
N LYS A 89 3.33 -12.11 12.22
CA LYS A 89 2.00 -12.69 12.44
C LYS A 89 1.14 -12.79 11.18
N ARG A 90 1.62 -12.35 10.03
CA ARG A 90 0.98 -12.57 8.72
C ARG A 90 1.55 -13.80 8.03
#